data_AF-A0A7X5L7E0-F1
#
_entry.id   AF-A0A7X5L7E0-F1
#
_cell.length_a   1.000
_cell.length_b   1.000
_cell.length_c   1.000
_cell.angle_alpha   90.00
_cell.angle_beta   90.00
_cell.angle_gamma   90.00
#
_symmetry.space_group_name_H-M   'P 1'
#
loop_
_entity.id
_entity.type
_entity.pdbx_description
1 polymer ?
#
loop_
_entity_poly.entity_id
_entity_poly.type
_entity_poly.pdbx_seq_one_letter_code
_entity_poly.pdbx_strand_id
1 'polypeptide(L)'
;MERRNAEGYYDPTAYGGMRMAEQKTEKESVKMVYQNGRMELYIHEFFPCRAAVAKKVFPLILRFAAEEDQEKLKQFLRIKAKEHSGRIKAFSEKADSLTDNPGERHFYRRKAREEQIIYNQCVKNLRLLEGRKE
;
A
#
# COMPACT_ATOMS: atom_id res chain seq x y z
N MET A 1 -11.72 -30.53 -6.27
CA MET A 1 -10.25 -30.53 -6.18
C MET A 1 -9.85 -31.52 -5.10
N GLU A 2 -9.19 -32.61 -5.48
CA GLU A 2 -8.81 -33.70 -4.57
C GLU A 2 -7.70 -33.25 -3.61
N ARG A 3 -7.87 -33.58 -2.33
CA ARG A 3 -7.01 -33.15 -1.20
C ARG A 3 -5.89 -34.16 -0.96
N ARG A 4 -4.93 -34.25 -1.87
CA ARG A 4 -3.82 -35.22 -1.78
C ARG A 4 -2.49 -34.53 -1.99
N ASN A 5 -1.44 -34.98 -1.29
CA ASN A 5 -0.06 -34.53 -1.51
C ASN A 5 0.47 -35.08 -2.85
N ALA A 6 1.71 -34.73 -3.21
CA ALA A 6 2.35 -35.19 -4.46
C ALA A 6 2.49 -36.72 -4.58
N GLU A 7 2.36 -37.44 -3.46
CA GLU A 7 2.40 -38.91 -3.38
C GLU A 7 1.00 -39.55 -3.30
N GLY A 8 -0.07 -38.76 -3.42
CA GLY A 8 -1.45 -39.26 -3.46
C GLY A 8 -2.08 -39.54 -2.09
N TYR A 9 -1.39 -39.28 -0.97
CA TYR A 9 -1.91 -39.48 0.37
C TYR A 9 -2.67 -38.25 0.89
N TYR A 10 -3.73 -38.51 1.66
CA TYR A 10 -4.43 -37.48 2.42
C TYR A 10 -3.54 -37.04 3.59
N ASP A 11 -2.82 -35.94 3.42
CA ASP A 11 -1.95 -35.37 4.46
C ASP A 11 -2.62 -34.16 5.12
N PRO A 12 -3.18 -34.31 6.34
CA PRO A 12 -3.78 -33.21 7.08
C PRO A 12 -2.74 -32.16 7.54
N THR A 13 -1.45 -32.51 7.56
CA THR A 13 -0.35 -31.65 8.01
C THR A 13 0.03 -30.62 6.95
N ALA A 14 0.10 -31.02 5.68
CA ALA A 14 0.31 -30.10 4.56
C ALA A 14 -0.80 -29.04 4.49
N TYR A 15 -2.05 -29.46 4.70
CA TYR A 15 -3.19 -28.56 4.71
C TYR A 15 -3.30 -27.70 5.98
N GLY A 16 -2.94 -28.27 7.14
CA GLY A 16 -2.80 -27.52 8.39
C GLY A 16 -1.76 -26.41 8.26
N GLY A 17 -0.61 -26.71 7.65
CA GLY A 17 0.43 -25.74 7.32
C GLY A 17 -0.05 -24.62 6.39
N MET A 18 -0.82 -24.96 5.35
CA MET A 18 -1.41 -23.96 4.43
C MET A 18 -2.40 -23.02 5.14
N ARG A 19 -3.32 -23.54 5.96
CA ARG A 19 -4.24 -22.71 6.77
C ARG A 19 -3.52 -21.81 7.77
N MET A 20 -2.44 -22.30 8.36
CA MET A 20 -1.63 -21.54 9.33
C MET A 20 -0.75 -20.49 8.64
N ALA A 21 -0.27 -20.76 7.42
CA ALA A 21 0.48 -19.81 6.60
C ALA A 21 -0.43 -18.68 6.05
N GLU A 22 -1.67 -19.01 5.66
CA GLU A 22 -2.70 -18.03 5.30
C GLU A 22 -3.14 -17.19 6.51
N GLN A 23 -3.20 -17.77 7.72
CA GLN A 23 -3.47 -17.02 8.95
C GLN A 23 -2.31 -16.12 9.41
N LYS A 24 -1.05 -16.45 9.05
CA LYS A 24 0.15 -15.69 9.46
C LYS A 24 0.48 -14.47 8.61
N THR A 25 -0.18 -14.28 7.47
CA THR A 25 -0.17 -12.97 6.80
C THR A 25 -1.28 -12.12 7.42
N GLU A 26 -1.15 -11.81 8.72
CA GLU A 26 -1.96 -10.78 9.35
C GLU A 26 -1.73 -9.49 8.57
N LYS A 27 -2.70 -9.15 7.70
CA LYS A 27 -2.63 -7.94 6.89
C LYS A 27 -2.59 -6.77 7.85
N GLU A 28 -1.50 -6.01 7.82
CA GLU A 28 -1.38 -4.80 8.64
C GLU A 28 -2.61 -3.92 8.46
N SER A 29 -3.24 -3.52 9.55
CA SER A 29 -4.51 -2.80 9.56
C SER A 29 -4.50 -1.65 10.56
N VAL A 30 -5.30 -0.64 10.28
CA VAL A 30 -5.60 0.45 11.21
C VAL A 30 -6.96 0.18 11.82
N LYS A 31 -7.00 0.00 13.14
CA LYS A 31 -8.23 -0.29 13.88
C LYS A 31 -8.77 0.98 14.52
N MET A 32 -10.05 1.27 14.27
CA MET A 32 -10.78 2.39 14.86
C MET A 32 -11.93 1.84 15.70
N VAL A 33 -11.98 2.22 16.97
CA VAL A 33 -13.03 1.79 17.91
C VAL A 33 -13.93 2.97 18.25
N TYR A 34 -15.23 2.80 18.02
CA TYR A 34 -16.28 3.78 18.30
C TYR A 34 -17.19 3.24 19.41
N GLN A 35 -17.99 4.12 20.01
CA GLN A 35 -18.99 3.69 21.00
C GLN A 35 -20.02 2.71 20.43
N ASN A 36 -20.35 2.83 19.13
CA ASN A 36 -21.38 2.06 18.45
C ASN A 36 -20.82 0.97 17.49
N GLY A 37 -19.51 0.76 17.45
CA GLY A 37 -18.93 -0.24 16.55
C GLY A 37 -17.41 -0.13 16.37
N ARG A 38 -16.90 -0.90 15.40
CA ARG A 38 -15.48 -0.92 15.04
C ARG A 38 -15.32 -0.85 13.53
N MET A 39 -14.26 -0.21 13.07
CA MET A 39 -13.88 -0.16 11.66
C MET A 39 -12.40 -0.50 11.53
N GLU A 40 -12.06 -1.30 10.53
CA GLU A 40 -10.69 -1.75 10.27
C GLU A 40 -10.35 -1.51 8.81
N LEU A 41 -9.19 -0.93 8.55
CA LEU A 41 -8.70 -0.62 7.21
C LEU A 41 -7.35 -1.29 6.98
N TYR A 42 -7.24 -2.14 5.96
CA TYR A 42 -5.98 -2.79 5.60
C TYR A 42 -5.01 -1.80 4.95
N ILE A 43 -3.83 -1.64 5.55
CA ILE A 43 -2.84 -0.62 5.18
C ILE A 43 -2.39 -0.80 3.72
N HIS A 44 -1.93 -2.00 3.37
CA HIS A 44 -1.34 -2.27 2.06
C HIS A 44 -2.33 -2.16 0.89
N GLU A 45 -3.61 -2.47 1.14
CA GLU A 45 -4.66 -2.52 0.11
C GLU A 45 -5.40 -1.20 -0.02
N PHE A 46 -5.64 -0.50 1.08
CA PHE A 46 -6.40 0.73 1.07
C PHE A 46 -5.53 1.96 0.78
N PHE A 47 -4.25 1.96 1.18
CA PHE A 47 -3.39 3.13 1.10
C PHE A 47 -2.30 3.00 0.02
N PRO A 48 -2.01 4.08 -0.73
CA PRO A 48 -2.62 5.40 -0.63
C PRO A 48 -4.02 5.45 -1.27
N CYS A 49 -5.00 6.01 -0.55
CA CYS A 49 -6.35 6.24 -1.07
C CYS A 49 -6.46 7.60 -1.76
N ARG A 50 -7.54 7.82 -2.53
CA ARG A 50 -7.83 9.10 -3.21
C ARG A 50 -8.10 10.22 -2.20
N ALA A 51 -7.78 11.47 -2.56
CA ALA A 51 -7.92 12.63 -1.68
C ALA A 51 -9.34 12.81 -1.10
N ALA A 52 -10.39 12.57 -1.90
CA ALA A 52 -11.78 12.65 -1.43
C ALA A 52 -12.10 11.63 -0.33
N VAL A 53 -11.48 10.45 -0.38
CA VAL A 53 -11.62 9.39 0.64
C VAL A 53 -10.77 9.74 1.86
N ALA A 54 -9.52 10.17 1.64
CA ALA A 54 -8.61 10.58 2.71
C ALA A 54 -9.22 11.70 3.58
N LYS A 55 -9.86 12.71 2.97
CA LYS A 55 -10.54 13.81 3.69
C LYS A 55 -11.66 13.33 4.62
N LYS A 56 -12.25 12.16 4.39
CA LYS A 56 -13.29 11.57 5.24
C LYS A 56 -12.70 10.62 6.29
N VAL A 57 -11.76 9.78 5.87
CA VAL A 57 -11.23 8.68 6.70
C VAL A 57 -10.17 9.17 7.69
N PHE A 58 -9.32 10.12 7.31
CA PHE A 58 -8.16 10.49 8.12
C PHE A 58 -8.55 11.21 9.42
N PRO A 59 -9.57 12.09 9.43
CA PRO A 59 -10.09 12.62 10.69
C PRO A 59 -10.61 11.53 11.64
N LEU A 60 -11.17 10.44 11.12
CA LEU A 60 -11.63 9.31 11.94
C LEU A 60 -10.44 8.53 12.51
N ILE A 61 -9.43 8.25 11.68
CA ILE A 61 -8.19 7.60 12.13
C ILE A 61 -7.54 8.41 13.24
N LEU A 62 -7.38 9.73 13.04
CA LEU A 62 -6.76 10.62 14.03
C LEU A 62 -7.51 10.66 15.36
N ARG A 63 -8.83 10.46 15.33
CA ARG A 63 -9.68 10.54 16.52
C ARG A 63 -9.86 9.21 17.24
N PHE A 64 -9.91 8.10 16.51
CA PHE A 64 -10.37 6.81 17.02
C PHE A 64 -9.37 5.66 16.88
N ALA A 65 -8.28 5.84 16.14
CA ALA A 65 -7.20 4.86 16.08
C ALA A 65 -6.14 5.12 17.15
N ALA A 66 -5.51 4.06 17.64
CA ALA A 66 -4.37 4.15 18.56
C ALA A 66 -3.19 4.88 17.90
N GLU A 67 -2.40 5.61 18.70
CA GLU A 67 -1.23 6.36 18.20
C GLU A 67 -0.24 5.44 17.46
N GLU A 68 -0.07 4.21 17.92
CA GLU A 68 0.76 3.19 17.27
C GLU A 68 0.30 2.91 15.83
N ASP A 69 -1.00 2.75 15.61
CA ASP A 69 -1.56 2.48 14.27
C ASP A 69 -1.48 3.72 13.37
N GLN A 70 -1.62 4.91 13.95
CA GLN A 70 -1.40 6.16 13.23
C GLN A 70 0.05 6.30 12.77
N GLU A 71 1.03 5.99 13.64
CA GLU A 71 2.44 6.06 13.31
C GLU A 71 2.86 4.98 12.30
N LYS A 72 2.36 3.74 12.45
CA LYS A 72 2.54 2.68 11.43
C LYS A 72 2.05 3.15 10.07
N LEU A 73 0.86 3.75 9.99
CA LEU A 73 0.33 4.29 8.73
C LEU A 73 1.21 5.41 8.16
N LYS A 74 1.70 6.33 9.00
CA LYS A 74 2.63 7.39 8.57
C LYS A 74 3.92 6.80 8.02
N GLN A 75 4.53 5.85 8.72
CA GLN A 75 5.75 5.17 8.29
C GLN A 75 5.54 4.45 6.96
N PHE A 76 4.45 3.71 6.81
CA PHE A 76 4.07 3.06 5.56
C PHE A 76 3.99 4.06 4.40
N LEU A 77 3.29 5.19 4.58
CA LEU A 77 3.18 6.22 3.55
C LEU A 77 4.53 6.86 3.20
N ARG A 78 5.41 7.07 4.19
CA ARG A 78 6.78 7.58 3.97
C ARG A 78 7.64 6.61 3.17
N ILE A 79 7.62 5.33 3.54
CA ILE A 79 8.37 4.27 2.84
C ILE A 79 7.88 4.17 1.40
N LYS A 80 6.57 4.05 1.20
CA LYS A 80 5.96 3.95 -0.13
C LYS A 80 6.25 5.18 -0.98
N ALA A 81 6.20 6.39 -0.41
CA ALA A 81 6.61 7.61 -1.12
C ALA A 81 8.09 7.57 -1.54
N LYS A 82 8.99 7.11 -0.65
CA LYS A 82 10.41 6.98 -0.97
C LYS A 82 10.65 5.97 -2.11
N GLU A 83 9.99 4.82 -2.05
CA GLU A 83 10.07 3.77 -3.09
C GLU A 83 9.63 4.30 -4.46
N HIS A 84 8.45 4.91 -4.54
CA HIS A 84 7.95 5.49 -5.78
C HIS A 84 8.85 6.64 -6.27
N SER A 85 9.41 7.45 -5.36
CA SER A 85 10.38 8.50 -5.73
C SER A 85 11.64 7.93 -6.40
N GLY A 86 12.13 6.79 -5.92
CA GLY A 86 13.27 6.09 -6.51
C GLY A 86 12.94 5.54 -7.90
N ARG A 87 11.75 4.94 -8.07
CA ARG A 87 11.28 4.44 -9.36
C ARG A 87 11.10 5.56 -10.39
N ILE A 88 10.57 6.71 -9.98
CA ILE A 88 10.42 7.89 -10.86
C ILE A 88 11.79 8.31 -11.40
N LYS A 89 12.79 8.44 -10.53
CA LYS A 89 14.16 8.78 -10.94
C LYS A 89 14.73 7.75 -11.91
N ALA A 90 14.66 6.46 -11.54
CA ALA A 90 15.18 5.38 -12.37
C ALA A 90 14.51 5.31 -13.76
N PHE A 91 13.20 5.51 -13.85
CA PHE A 91 12.50 5.54 -15.14
C PHE A 91 12.79 6.80 -15.95
N SER A 92 12.97 7.95 -15.29
CA SER A 92 13.33 9.20 -15.96
C SER A 92 14.74 9.13 -16.53
N GLU A 93 15.71 8.66 -15.74
CA GLU A 93 17.11 8.44 -16.17
C GLU A 93 17.18 7.47 -17.35
N LYS A 94 16.44 6.36 -17.30
CA LYS A 94 16.33 5.43 -18.43
C LYS A 94 15.73 6.08 -19.67
N ALA A 95 14.67 6.86 -19.52
CA ALA A 95 14.06 7.57 -20.65
C ALA A 95 15.02 8.59 -21.28
N ASP A 96 15.85 9.25 -20.48
CA ASP A 96 16.79 10.25 -20.95
C ASP A 96 18.03 9.62 -21.61
N SER A 97 18.44 8.41 -21.19
CA SER A 97 19.48 7.63 -21.87
C SER A 97 19.07 7.09 -23.25
N LEU A 98 17.77 7.01 -23.52
CA LEU A 98 17.21 6.44 -24.76
C LEU A 98 16.91 7.54 -25.78
N THR A 99 17.96 8.23 -26.26
CA THR A 99 17.81 9.30 -27.27
C THR A 99 17.37 8.77 -28.63
N ASP A 100 17.83 7.57 -28.99
CA ASP A 100 17.74 7.04 -30.36
C ASP A 100 16.50 6.19 -30.60
N ASN A 101 15.79 5.79 -29.53
CA ASN A 101 14.55 5.01 -29.60
C ASN A 101 13.38 5.78 -28.98
N PRO A 102 12.60 6.53 -29.80
CA PRO A 102 11.50 7.34 -29.29
C PRO A 102 10.39 6.49 -28.65
N GLY A 103 10.13 5.28 -29.15
CA GLY A 103 9.08 4.40 -28.63
C GLY A 103 9.34 3.96 -27.19
N GLU A 104 10.54 3.46 -26.92
CA GLU A 104 10.95 3.04 -25.57
C GLU A 104 11.07 4.23 -24.61
N ARG A 105 11.58 5.38 -25.11
CA ARG A 105 11.61 6.62 -24.34
C ARG A 105 10.21 7.06 -23.89
N HIS A 106 9.22 7.01 -24.79
CA HIS A 106 7.83 7.31 -24.44
C HIS A 106 7.26 6.32 -23.42
N PHE A 107 7.60 5.04 -23.53
CA PHE A 107 7.19 4.02 -22.56
C PHE A 107 7.72 4.32 -21.15
N TYR A 108 9.03 4.58 -21.01
CA TYR A 108 9.61 4.89 -19.70
C TYR A 108 9.11 6.21 -19.11
N ARG A 109 8.85 7.22 -19.96
CA ARG A 109 8.20 8.46 -19.51
C ARG A 109 6.78 8.22 -18.99
N ARG A 110 6.00 7.36 -19.66
CA ARG A 110 4.67 6.99 -19.18
C ARG A 110 4.76 6.28 -17.83
N LYS A 111 5.71 5.35 -17.67
CA LYS A 111 5.95 4.68 -16.38
C LYS A 111 6.36 5.64 -15.27
N ALA A 112 7.27 6.57 -15.54
CA ALA A 112 7.63 7.61 -14.58
C ALA A 112 6.41 8.45 -14.15
N ARG A 113 5.51 8.79 -15.08
CA ARG A 113 4.25 9.51 -14.76
C ARG A 113 3.30 8.67 -13.90
N GLU A 114 3.13 7.38 -14.20
CA GLU A 114 2.30 6.47 -13.41
C GLU A 114 2.80 6.42 -11.94
N GLU A 115 4.11 6.27 -11.74
CA GLU A 115 4.73 6.28 -10.42
C GLU A 115 4.62 7.65 -9.73
N GLN A 116 4.74 8.75 -10.48
CA GLN A 116 4.57 10.11 -9.97
C GLN A 116 3.18 10.37 -9.41
N ILE A 117 2.13 9.81 -10.04
CA ILE A 117 0.76 9.92 -9.54
C ILE A 117 0.65 9.27 -8.17
N ILE A 118 1.21 8.08 -7.99
CA ILE A 118 1.17 7.35 -6.73
C ILE A 118 1.97 8.08 -5.65
N TYR A 119 3.18 8.55 -5.98
CA TYR A 119 4.00 9.38 -5.09
C TYR A 119 3.23 10.61 -4.61
N ASN A 120 2.61 11.35 -5.53
CA ASN A 120 1.83 12.54 -5.20
C ASN A 120 0.66 12.20 -4.28
N GLN A 121 0.01 11.05 -4.49
CA GLN A 121 -1.08 10.60 -3.62
C GLN A 121 -0.57 10.23 -2.22
N CYS A 122 0.57 9.57 -2.09
CA CYS A 122 1.21 9.29 -0.80
C CYS A 122 1.53 10.58 -0.04
N VAL A 123 2.13 11.57 -0.71
CA VAL A 123 2.48 12.87 -0.10
C VAL A 123 1.25 13.64 0.34
N LYS A 124 0.19 13.69 -0.49
CA LYS A 124 -1.07 14.34 -0.13
C LYS A 124 -1.73 13.67 1.08
N ASN A 125 -1.78 12.35 1.08
CA ASN A 125 -2.30 11.59 2.22
C ASN A 125 -1.47 11.88 3.47
N LEU A 126 -0.14 11.80 3.41
CA LEU A 126 0.72 12.09 4.55
C LEU A 126 0.44 13.49 5.14
N ARG A 127 0.30 14.52 4.30
CA ARG A 127 -0.04 15.88 4.75
C ARG A 127 -1.37 15.95 5.49
N LEU A 128 -2.40 15.28 4.96
CA LEU A 128 -3.72 15.20 5.61
C LEU A 128 -3.65 14.47 6.96
N LEU A 129 -2.81 13.45 7.07
CA LEU A 129 -2.63 12.66 8.30
C LEU A 129 -1.79 13.42 9.34
N GLU A 130 -0.90 14.31 8.92
CA GLU A 130 -0.15 15.20 9.80
C GLU A 130 -0.97 16.43 10.26
N GLY A 131 -2.25 16.52 9.89
CA GLY A 131 -3.13 17.61 10.30
C GLY A 131 -2.80 18.97 9.66
N ARG A 132 -1.90 19.00 8.67
CA ARG A 132 -1.59 20.21 7.90
C ARG A 132 -2.75 20.45 6.92
N LYS A 133 -3.62 21.42 7.23
CA LYS A 133 -4.69 21.86 6.34
C LYS A 133 -4.09 22.43 5.04
N GLU A 134 -4.73 22.12 3.91
CA GLU A 134 -4.49 22.78 2.61
C GLU A 134 -4.85 24.26 2.69
#